data_AF-A0A969XC28-F1
#
_entry.id   AF-A0A969XC28-F1
#
_cell.length_a   1.000
_cell.length_b   1.000
_cell.length_c   1.000
_cell.angle_alpha   90.00
_cell.angle_beta   90.00
_cell.angle_gamma   90.00
#
_symmetry.space_group_name_H-M   'P 1'
#
loop_
_entity.id
_entity.type
_entity.pdbx_description
1 polymer ?
#
loop_
_entity_poly.entity_id
_entity_poly.type
_entity_poly.pdbx_seq_one_letter_code
_entity_poly.pdbx_strand_id
1 'polypeptide(L)'
;MTQACLQLPIVEANRAGRFLADWRETRSAVALRPGACSGYLVITTPIAEGEKFDGLQASIAEQPVIVVAEQWPGDRQRFTLAHELGHLLLGGRLSAELNEEQACNRFAGAFLLPASTLRNQLGAKRHMLEIQELYLLKHEFGLSMAACLYRAKDLGIITPQTHKRLSVVFSKQGWRKQEPVNPCPQEQALLFQQLVYRALNVIKLSAAPASRAQPADFVTA
;
A
#
# COMPACT_ATOMS: atom_id res chain seq x y z
N MET A 1 -8.57 -10.36 -29.10
CA MET A 1 -8.97 -8.99 -28.70
C MET A 1 -8.90 -8.80 -27.17
N THR A 2 -7.89 -9.39 -26.50
CA THR A 2 -7.83 -9.63 -25.04
C THR A 2 -6.96 -8.63 -24.26
N GLN A 3 -6.55 -7.51 -24.88
CA GLN A 3 -5.58 -6.58 -24.30
C GLN A 3 -6.18 -5.27 -23.78
N ALA A 4 -7.43 -4.95 -24.14
CA ALA A 4 -8.06 -3.65 -23.84
C ALA A 4 -8.78 -3.60 -22.47
N CYS A 5 -9.36 -4.70 -22.00
CA CYS A 5 -10.18 -4.68 -20.77
C CYS A 5 -9.37 -4.53 -19.47
N LEU A 6 -8.06 -4.82 -19.51
CA LEU A 6 -7.13 -4.64 -18.39
C LEU A 6 -6.53 -3.21 -18.32
N GLN A 7 -6.76 -2.37 -19.34
CA GLN A 7 -6.08 -1.06 -19.41
C GLN A 7 -6.66 -0.06 -18.42
N LEU A 8 -7.97 -0.02 -18.17
CA LEU A 8 -8.57 1.03 -17.33
C LEU A 8 -8.19 0.95 -15.83
N PRO A 9 -8.42 -0.18 -15.11
CA PRO A 9 -8.10 -0.26 -13.68
C PRO A 9 -6.58 -0.31 -13.39
N ILE A 10 -5.77 -0.86 -14.31
CA ILE A 10 -4.31 -0.86 -14.18
C ILE A 10 -3.71 0.52 -14.52
N VAL A 11 -4.29 1.27 -15.45
CA VAL A 11 -3.86 2.66 -15.72
C VAL A 11 -4.21 3.57 -14.55
N GLU A 12 -5.32 3.36 -13.83
CA GLU A 12 -5.62 4.10 -12.60
C GLU A 12 -4.64 3.76 -11.47
N ALA A 13 -4.28 2.48 -11.27
CA ALA A 13 -3.20 2.11 -10.34
C ALA A 13 -1.84 2.72 -10.74
N ASN A 14 -1.56 2.89 -12.03
CA ASN A 14 -0.34 3.58 -12.50
C ASN A 14 -0.45 5.12 -12.38
N ARG A 15 -1.66 5.71 -12.42
CA ARG A 15 -1.90 7.14 -12.13
C ARG A 15 -1.83 7.44 -10.63
N ALA A 16 -2.05 6.44 -9.78
CA ALA A 16 -1.79 6.48 -8.34
C ALA A 16 -0.28 6.59 -8.00
N GLY A 17 0.63 6.73 -8.99
CA GLY A 17 2.02 7.08 -8.73
C GLY A 17 2.20 8.43 -7.99
N ARG A 18 1.30 9.41 -8.18
CA ARG A 18 1.24 10.62 -7.33
C ARG A 18 0.73 10.33 -5.92
N PHE A 19 -0.06 9.29 -5.75
CA PHE A 19 -0.59 8.79 -4.48
C PHE A 19 0.52 8.21 -3.58
N LEU A 20 1.59 7.65 -4.17
CA LEU A 20 2.73 7.10 -3.43
C LEU A 20 3.74 8.15 -2.96
N ALA A 21 3.84 9.29 -3.66
CA ALA A 21 4.61 10.43 -3.16
C ALA A 21 3.95 10.98 -1.88
N ASP A 22 2.62 11.11 -1.90
CA ASP A 22 1.82 11.44 -0.71
C ASP A 22 1.93 10.34 0.37
N TRP A 23 1.94 9.05 0.01
CA TRP A 23 2.08 7.93 0.96
C TRP A 23 3.44 7.89 1.69
N ARG A 24 4.55 8.29 1.03
CA ARG A 24 5.87 8.40 1.69
C ARG A 24 5.93 9.58 2.67
N GLU A 25 5.16 10.64 2.41
CA GLU A 25 5.17 11.88 3.19
C GLU A 25 4.11 11.88 4.31
N THR A 26 3.01 11.15 4.11
CA THR A 26 2.04 10.82 5.15
C THR A 26 2.20 9.38 5.59
N ARG A 27 2.97 9.15 6.66
CA ARG A 27 2.97 7.90 7.46
C ARG A 27 1.62 7.66 8.16
N SER A 28 0.52 8.10 7.56
CA SER A 28 -0.75 8.26 8.22
C SER A 28 -1.87 8.38 7.20
N ALA A 29 -2.59 7.27 7.02
CA ALA A 29 -3.94 7.19 6.46
C ALA A 29 -4.16 7.73 5.04
N VAL A 30 -4.63 6.84 4.16
CA VAL A 30 -5.45 7.26 3.02
C VAL A 30 -6.78 7.77 3.55
N ALA A 31 -6.89 9.08 3.73
CA ALA A 31 -8.16 9.78 3.87
C ALA A 31 -8.52 10.40 2.52
N LEU A 32 -9.27 9.66 1.69
CA LEU A 32 -9.96 10.24 0.54
C LEU A 32 -11.07 11.17 1.08
N ARG A 33 -11.07 12.45 0.70
CA ARG A 33 -12.09 13.46 1.07
C ARG A 33 -12.85 13.93 -0.17
N PRO A 34 -14.06 14.54 -0.05
CA PRO A 34 -15.22 14.15 0.76
C PRO A 34 -16.49 14.01 -0.10
N GLY A 35 -17.29 12.99 0.20
CA GLY A 35 -18.61 12.79 -0.42
C GLY A 35 -19.01 11.33 -0.34
N ALA A 36 -19.42 10.88 0.85
CA ALA A 36 -20.01 9.55 1.08
C ALA A 36 -19.09 8.31 0.93
N CYS A 37 -17.76 8.45 1.05
CA CYS A 37 -16.87 7.29 1.23
C CYS A 37 -16.57 7.07 2.72
N SER A 38 -17.25 6.12 3.33
CA SER A 38 -16.76 5.42 4.52
C SER A 38 -15.31 5.01 4.27
N GLY A 39 -14.34 5.52 5.04
CA GLY A 39 -12.93 5.15 4.90
C GLY A 39 -12.71 3.65 5.14
N TYR A 40 -11.50 3.14 4.94
CA TYR A 40 -11.19 1.74 5.32
C TYR A 40 -10.65 1.71 6.74
N LEU A 41 -11.22 0.86 7.60
CA LEU A 41 -10.68 0.63 8.95
C LEU A 41 -9.63 -0.49 8.87
N VAL A 42 -8.39 -0.18 9.19
CA VAL A 42 -7.33 -1.20 9.30
C VAL A 42 -7.18 -1.60 10.75
N ILE A 43 -7.31 -2.90 11.03
CA ILE A 43 -7.12 -3.47 12.37
C ILE A 43 -5.92 -4.42 12.32
N THR A 44 -4.93 -4.17 13.17
CA THR A 44 -3.86 -5.13 13.42
C THR A 44 -4.27 -6.03 14.56
N THR A 45 -4.20 -7.35 14.37
CA THR A 45 -4.50 -8.33 15.42
C THR A 45 -3.27 -9.17 15.72
N PRO A 46 -2.94 -9.42 17.00
CA PRO A 46 -2.05 -10.51 17.35
C PRO A 46 -2.73 -11.82 16.96
N ILE A 47 -2.00 -12.74 16.33
CA ILE A 47 -2.49 -14.10 16.07
C ILE A 47 -1.89 -15.03 17.13
N ALA A 48 -2.68 -15.99 17.60
CA ALA A 48 -2.17 -17.08 18.43
C ALA A 48 -1.05 -17.87 17.72
N GLU A 49 -0.06 -18.34 18.50
CA GLU A 49 1.06 -19.11 17.96
C GLU A 49 0.56 -20.37 17.24
N GLY A 50 0.93 -20.53 15.96
CA GLY A 50 0.62 -21.72 15.15
C GLY A 50 -0.50 -21.54 14.13
N GLU A 51 -1.27 -20.46 14.18
CA GLU A 51 -2.29 -20.16 13.16
C GLU A 51 -1.70 -19.42 11.95
N LYS A 52 -2.08 -19.86 10.74
CA LYS A 52 -1.71 -19.20 9.48
C LYS A 52 -2.79 -18.20 9.10
N PHE A 53 -2.65 -16.96 9.55
CA PHE A 53 -3.48 -15.85 9.10
C PHE A 53 -2.57 -14.73 8.56
N ASP A 54 -2.91 -14.23 7.38
CA ASP A 54 -2.13 -13.18 6.73
C ASP A 54 -2.91 -11.86 6.76
N GLY A 55 -4.17 -11.91 6.32
CA GLY A 55 -5.13 -10.84 6.43
C GLY A 55 -6.53 -11.29 6.04
N LEU A 56 -7.50 -10.40 6.24
CA LEU A 56 -8.90 -10.60 5.89
C LEU A 56 -9.58 -9.26 5.65
N GLN A 57 -10.36 -9.18 4.58
CA GLN A 57 -11.38 -8.15 4.40
C GLN A 57 -12.73 -8.55 5.02
N ALA A 58 -13.38 -7.61 5.71
CA ALA A 58 -14.71 -7.77 6.27
C ALA A 58 -15.50 -6.46 6.14
N SER A 59 -16.81 -6.50 6.41
CA SER A 59 -17.63 -5.29 6.55
C SER A 59 -18.35 -5.34 7.89
N ILE A 60 -18.20 -4.30 8.70
CA ILE A 60 -18.86 -4.17 10.01
C ILE A 60 -19.79 -2.95 9.92
N ALA A 61 -21.10 -3.15 9.99
CA ALA A 61 -22.09 -2.07 9.89
C ALA A 61 -21.85 -1.16 8.66
N GLU A 62 -21.66 -1.77 7.48
CA GLU A 62 -21.35 -1.10 6.20
C GLU A 62 -19.98 -0.40 6.12
N GLN A 63 -19.16 -0.49 7.17
CA GLN A 63 -17.79 -0.01 7.20
C GLN A 63 -16.84 -1.13 6.71
N PRO A 64 -16.08 -0.93 5.62
CA PRO A 64 -15.10 -1.93 5.19
C PRO A 64 -13.91 -1.93 6.15
N VAL A 65 -13.56 -3.13 6.60
CA VAL A 65 -12.47 -3.40 7.55
C VAL A 65 -11.46 -4.34 6.91
N ILE A 66 -10.17 -4.01 7.03
CA ILE A 66 -9.07 -4.89 6.65
C ILE A 66 -8.32 -5.28 7.92
N VAL A 67 -8.24 -6.57 8.18
CA VAL A 67 -7.50 -7.13 9.31
C VAL A 67 -6.18 -7.68 8.81
N VAL A 68 -5.08 -7.36 9.49
CA VAL A 68 -3.74 -7.87 9.16
C VAL A 68 -3.04 -8.34 10.42
N ALA A 69 -2.22 -9.38 10.29
CA ALA A 69 -1.45 -9.89 11.40
C ALA A 69 -0.38 -8.90 11.88
N GLU A 70 -0.30 -8.67 13.18
CA GLU A 70 0.68 -7.76 13.76
C GLU A 70 2.11 -8.31 13.68
N GLN A 71 2.32 -9.62 13.83
CA GLN A 71 3.66 -10.22 13.88
C GLN A 71 4.39 -10.27 12.53
N TRP A 72 3.69 -10.03 11.42
CA TRP A 72 4.33 -10.06 10.11
C TRP A 72 5.26 -8.86 9.93
N PRO A 73 6.36 -9.00 9.17
CA PRO A 73 7.20 -7.88 8.83
C PRO A 73 6.44 -6.87 7.96
N GLY A 74 6.84 -5.59 8.01
CA GLY A 74 6.06 -4.50 7.40
C GLY A 74 5.87 -4.62 5.90
N ASP A 75 6.81 -5.23 5.19
CA ASP A 75 6.69 -5.51 3.75
C ASP A 75 5.58 -6.51 3.44
N ARG A 76 5.43 -7.55 4.27
CA ARG A 76 4.31 -8.49 4.17
C ARG A 76 3.00 -7.81 4.56
N GLN A 77 2.99 -7.02 5.63
CA GLN A 77 1.79 -6.26 6.04
C GLN A 77 1.31 -5.33 4.93
N ARG A 78 2.21 -4.51 4.35
CA ARG A 78 1.90 -3.63 3.21
C ARG A 78 1.33 -4.39 2.03
N PHE A 79 1.95 -5.50 1.66
CA PHE A 79 1.50 -6.30 0.52
C PHE A 79 0.11 -6.90 0.79
N THR A 80 -0.12 -7.46 1.97
CA THR A 80 -1.44 -7.97 2.36
C THR A 80 -2.49 -6.87 2.37
N LEU A 81 -2.22 -5.71 2.97
CA LEU A 81 -3.14 -4.57 2.97
C LEU A 81 -3.52 -4.15 1.54
N ALA A 82 -2.54 -4.05 0.66
CA ALA A 82 -2.77 -3.70 -0.74
C ALA A 82 -3.52 -4.81 -1.51
N HIS A 83 -3.30 -6.08 -1.15
CA HIS A 83 -3.98 -7.23 -1.72
C HIS A 83 -5.47 -7.26 -1.35
N GLU A 84 -5.79 -7.08 -0.06
CA GLU A 84 -7.17 -6.99 0.44
C GLU A 84 -7.89 -5.75 -0.14
N LEU A 85 -7.19 -4.62 -0.23
CA LEU A 85 -7.71 -3.45 -0.95
C LEU A 85 -8.01 -3.77 -2.42
N GLY A 86 -7.16 -4.60 -3.05
CA GLY A 86 -7.39 -5.11 -4.39
C GLY A 86 -8.71 -5.86 -4.52
N HIS A 87 -9.03 -6.75 -3.58
CA HIS A 87 -10.31 -7.44 -3.58
C HIS A 87 -11.50 -6.49 -3.45
N LEU A 88 -11.43 -5.51 -2.55
CA LEU A 88 -12.49 -4.52 -2.38
C LEU A 88 -12.71 -3.67 -3.65
N LEU A 89 -11.64 -3.37 -4.39
CA LEU A 89 -11.71 -2.54 -5.58
C LEU A 89 -12.00 -3.31 -6.87
N LEU A 90 -11.58 -4.58 -6.97
CA LEU A 90 -11.73 -5.41 -8.16
C LEU A 90 -12.91 -6.38 -8.07
N GLY A 91 -13.40 -6.66 -6.87
CA GLY A 91 -14.50 -7.58 -6.60
C GLY A 91 -15.73 -7.28 -7.46
N GLY A 92 -16.24 -8.31 -8.14
CA GLY A 92 -17.39 -8.20 -9.04
C GLY A 92 -17.17 -7.37 -10.33
N ARG A 93 -15.96 -6.84 -10.55
CA ARG A 93 -15.60 -6.03 -11.74
C ARG A 93 -14.67 -6.77 -12.71
N LEU A 94 -14.20 -7.96 -12.34
CA LEU A 94 -13.37 -8.79 -13.20
C LEU A 94 -14.23 -9.68 -14.10
N SER A 95 -13.75 -9.93 -15.32
CA SER A 95 -14.34 -10.92 -16.21
C SER A 95 -14.17 -12.33 -15.63
N ALA A 96 -15.12 -13.23 -15.88
CA ALA A 96 -15.11 -14.61 -15.37
C ALA A 96 -13.85 -15.43 -15.75
N GLU A 97 -13.14 -15.05 -16.81
CA GLU A 97 -11.90 -15.69 -17.26
C GLU A 97 -10.66 -15.29 -16.43
N LEU A 98 -10.76 -14.22 -15.64
CA LEU A 98 -9.65 -13.72 -14.84
C LEU A 98 -9.68 -14.32 -13.45
N ASN A 99 -8.51 -14.79 -13.01
CA ASN A 99 -8.32 -15.22 -11.63
C ASN A 99 -8.19 -13.98 -10.72
N GLU A 100 -9.14 -13.83 -9.81
CA GLU A 100 -9.22 -12.67 -8.89
C GLU A 100 -7.98 -12.55 -8.01
N GLU A 101 -7.52 -13.64 -7.39
CA GLU A 101 -6.30 -13.67 -6.58
C GLU A 101 -5.06 -13.14 -7.33
N GLN A 102 -4.89 -13.56 -8.59
CA GLN A 102 -3.79 -13.07 -9.43
C GLN A 102 -3.96 -11.60 -9.77
N ALA A 103 -5.20 -11.14 -9.99
CA ALA A 103 -5.49 -9.73 -10.24
C ALA A 103 -5.19 -8.87 -8.99
N CYS A 104 -5.58 -9.32 -7.79
CA CYS A 104 -5.30 -8.66 -6.51
C CYS A 104 -3.80 -8.63 -6.21
N ASN A 105 -3.07 -9.72 -6.44
CA ASN A 105 -1.60 -9.75 -6.33
C ASN A 105 -0.92 -8.75 -7.28
N ARG A 106 -1.40 -8.69 -8.53
CA ARG A 106 -0.88 -7.73 -9.52
C ARG A 106 -1.24 -6.29 -9.17
N PHE A 107 -2.42 -6.06 -8.61
CA PHE A 107 -2.84 -4.78 -8.07
C PHE A 107 -1.94 -4.35 -6.91
N ALA A 108 -1.73 -5.20 -5.90
CA ALA A 108 -0.87 -4.92 -4.76
C ALA A 108 0.56 -4.54 -5.20
N GLY A 109 1.15 -5.32 -6.11
CA GLY A 109 2.47 -5.01 -6.67
C GLY A 109 2.51 -3.70 -7.48
N ALA A 110 1.43 -3.38 -8.21
CA ALA A 110 1.34 -2.11 -8.96
C ALA A 110 1.09 -0.90 -8.06
N PHE A 111 0.30 -1.08 -7.00
CA PHE A 111 -0.05 -0.07 -6.02
C PHE A 111 1.15 0.31 -5.15
N LEU A 112 1.98 -0.65 -4.74
CA LEU A 112 3.18 -0.39 -3.93
C LEU A 112 4.40 0.00 -4.78
N LEU A 113 4.48 -0.50 -6.02
CA LEU A 113 5.60 -0.24 -6.94
C LEU A 113 5.11 -0.01 -8.39
N PRO A 114 4.80 1.25 -8.75
CA PRO A 114 4.25 1.62 -10.05
C PRO A 114 5.19 1.30 -11.19
N ALA A 115 4.61 1.10 -12.38
CA ALA A 115 5.38 0.71 -13.55
C ALA A 115 6.40 1.77 -13.98
N SER A 116 6.05 3.06 -13.88
CA SER A 116 6.94 4.18 -14.18
C SER A 116 8.14 4.18 -13.22
N THR A 117 7.88 4.07 -11.92
CA THR A 117 8.91 4.05 -10.88
C THR A 117 9.88 2.89 -11.08
N LEU A 118 9.38 1.67 -11.28
CA LEU A 118 10.27 0.51 -11.44
C LEU A 118 11.08 0.58 -12.75
N ARG A 119 10.49 1.12 -13.83
CA ARG A 119 11.22 1.35 -15.08
C ARG A 119 12.27 2.45 -14.99
N ASN A 120 12.04 3.47 -14.15
CA ASN A 120 13.06 4.48 -13.88
C ASN A 120 14.24 3.88 -13.08
N GLN A 121 13.96 2.98 -12.14
CA GLN A 121 14.97 2.33 -11.31
C GLN A 121 15.78 1.26 -12.07
N LEU A 122 15.11 0.40 -12.87
CA LEU A 122 15.75 -0.75 -13.53
C LEU A 122 15.92 -0.61 -15.05
N GLY A 123 15.35 0.42 -15.66
CA GLY A 123 15.24 0.56 -17.11
C GLY A 123 14.06 -0.21 -17.72
N ALA A 124 13.91 -0.10 -19.04
CA ALA A 124 12.80 -0.72 -19.77
C ALA A 124 12.95 -2.24 -19.95
N LYS A 125 14.18 -2.73 -20.14
CA LYS A 125 14.53 -4.15 -20.33
C LYS A 125 15.91 -4.45 -19.77
N ARG A 126 16.08 -5.63 -19.18
CA ARG A 126 17.32 -6.11 -18.58
C ARG A 126 17.52 -7.59 -18.92
N HIS A 127 18.72 -7.93 -19.37
CA HIS A 127 19.13 -9.33 -19.55
C HIS A 127 19.49 -9.98 -18.21
N MET A 128 20.06 -9.21 -17.29
CA MET A 128 20.49 -9.64 -15.96
C MET A 128 20.01 -8.63 -14.92
N LEU A 129 19.66 -9.14 -13.75
CA LEU A 129 19.26 -8.37 -12.58
C LEU A 129 20.04 -8.90 -11.38
N GLU A 130 20.78 -8.02 -10.73
CA GLU A 130 21.56 -8.35 -9.54
C GLU A 130 20.67 -8.40 -8.29
N ILE A 131 21.02 -9.27 -7.34
CA ILE A 131 20.24 -9.45 -6.12
C ILE A 131 20.31 -8.18 -5.24
N GLN A 132 21.43 -7.48 -5.28
CA GLN A 132 21.64 -6.20 -4.59
C GLN A 132 20.71 -5.10 -5.13
N GLU A 133 20.30 -5.14 -6.40
CA GLU A 133 19.29 -4.20 -6.91
C GLU A 133 17.93 -4.45 -6.24
N LEU A 134 17.55 -5.72 -6.05
CA LEU A 134 16.32 -6.08 -5.34
C LEU A 134 16.36 -5.68 -3.86
N TYR A 135 17.54 -5.77 -3.23
CA TYR A 135 17.78 -5.28 -1.88
C TYR A 135 17.46 -3.78 -1.77
N LEU A 136 18.00 -2.98 -2.70
CA LEU A 136 17.79 -1.54 -2.70
C LEU A 136 16.31 -1.19 -2.90
N LEU A 137 15.63 -1.89 -3.83
CA LEU A 137 14.20 -1.73 -4.04
C LEU A 137 13.37 -2.09 -2.81
N LYS A 138 13.72 -3.17 -2.09
CA LYS A 138 13.07 -3.51 -0.82
C LYS A 138 13.18 -2.36 0.18
N HIS A 139 14.39 -1.86 0.38
CA HIS A 139 14.63 -0.80 1.36
C HIS A 139 13.89 0.50 1.00
N GLU A 140 13.87 0.84 -0.29
CA GLU A 140 13.25 2.09 -0.74
C GLU A 140 11.71 2.02 -0.73
N PHE A 141 11.13 0.90 -1.19
CA PHE A 141 9.68 0.79 -1.39
C PHE A 141 8.96 0.00 -0.28
N GLY A 142 9.71 -0.68 0.59
CA GLY A 142 9.17 -1.55 1.64
C GLY A 142 8.35 -2.72 1.09
N LEU A 143 8.84 -3.32 0.01
CA LEU A 143 8.32 -4.56 -0.58
C LEU A 143 9.35 -5.67 -0.37
N SER A 144 8.91 -6.92 -0.28
CA SER A 144 9.87 -8.03 -0.26
C SER A 144 10.68 -8.07 -1.56
N MET A 145 11.94 -8.54 -1.49
CA MET A 145 12.77 -8.73 -2.68
C MET A 145 12.06 -9.66 -3.68
N ALA A 146 11.31 -10.65 -3.17
CA ALA A 146 10.51 -11.54 -4.01
C ALA A 146 9.38 -10.78 -4.73
N ALA A 147 8.66 -9.88 -4.06
CA ALA A 147 7.62 -9.07 -4.68
C ALA A 147 8.19 -8.12 -5.74
N CYS A 148 9.33 -7.48 -5.47
CA CYS A 148 10.06 -6.66 -6.45
C CYS A 148 10.45 -7.48 -7.69
N LEU A 149 10.96 -8.71 -7.49
CA LEU A 149 11.33 -9.62 -8.57
C LEU A 149 10.11 -10.03 -9.42
N TYR A 150 8.99 -10.37 -8.78
CA TYR A 150 7.74 -10.67 -9.48
C TYR A 150 7.25 -9.47 -10.29
N ARG A 151 7.28 -8.27 -9.71
CA ARG A 151 6.86 -7.04 -10.37
C ARG A 151 7.72 -6.73 -11.60
N ALA A 152 9.04 -6.93 -11.52
CA ALA A 152 9.94 -6.75 -12.65
C ALA A 152 9.61 -7.71 -13.82
N LYS A 153 9.24 -8.96 -13.50
CA LYS A 153 8.78 -9.95 -14.48
C LYS A 153 7.44 -9.53 -15.11
N ASP A 154 6.47 -9.11 -14.29
CA ASP A 154 5.14 -8.71 -14.76
C ASP A 154 5.17 -7.48 -15.69
N LEU A 155 6.14 -6.60 -15.52
CA LEU A 155 6.36 -5.44 -16.40
C LEU A 155 7.17 -5.76 -17.66
N GLY A 156 7.67 -7.00 -17.79
CA GLY A 156 8.55 -7.42 -18.87
C GLY A 156 9.94 -6.80 -18.82
N ILE A 157 10.35 -6.25 -17.66
CA ILE A 157 11.71 -5.71 -17.48
C ILE A 157 12.72 -6.86 -17.50
N ILE A 158 12.39 -7.98 -16.86
CA ILE A 158 13.16 -9.22 -16.91
C ILE A 158 12.38 -10.33 -17.61
N THR A 159 13.11 -11.28 -18.17
CA THR A 159 12.49 -12.44 -18.81
C THR A 159 11.96 -13.45 -17.77
N PRO A 160 10.97 -14.29 -18.14
CA PRO A 160 10.52 -15.39 -17.27
C PRO A 160 11.66 -16.34 -16.87
N GLN A 161 12.66 -16.51 -17.74
CA GLN A 161 13.84 -17.33 -17.46
C GLN A 161 14.73 -16.70 -16.39
N THR A 162 14.98 -15.40 -16.47
CA THR A 162 15.72 -14.65 -15.43
C THR A 162 14.99 -14.72 -14.09
N HIS A 163 13.67 -14.51 -14.09
CA HIS A 163 12.83 -14.66 -12.90
C HIS A 163 12.93 -16.06 -12.29
N LYS A 164 12.79 -17.12 -13.10
CA LYS A 164 12.90 -18.51 -12.63
C LYS A 164 14.26 -18.79 -12.02
N ARG A 165 15.34 -18.34 -12.66
CA ARG A 165 16.71 -18.49 -12.15
C ARG A 165 16.87 -17.85 -10.77
N LEU A 166 16.46 -16.61 -10.60
CA LEU A 166 16.54 -15.90 -9.31
C LEU A 166 15.61 -16.53 -8.27
N SER A 167 14.42 -16.98 -8.66
CA SER A 167 13.49 -17.69 -7.77
C SER A 167 14.07 -18.99 -7.20
N VAL A 168 14.90 -19.70 -7.98
CA VAL A 168 15.64 -20.88 -7.51
C VAL A 168 16.70 -20.48 -6.49
N VAL A 169 17.42 -19.38 -6.72
CA VAL A 169 18.39 -18.85 -5.73
C VAL A 169 17.68 -18.52 -4.42
N PHE A 170 16.54 -17.84 -4.47
CA PHE A 170 15.73 -17.50 -3.29
C PHE A 170 15.29 -18.76 -2.53
N SER A 171 14.90 -19.81 -3.23
CA SER A 171 14.55 -21.10 -2.61
C SER A 171 15.75 -21.76 -1.93
N LYS A 172 16.89 -21.84 -2.63
CA LYS A 172 18.12 -22.47 -2.11
C LYS A 172 18.67 -21.77 -0.88
N GLN A 173 18.55 -20.45 -0.84
CA GLN A 173 19.03 -19.63 0.27
C GLN A 173 18.01 -19.47 1.41
N GLY A 174 16.81 -20.05 1.29
CA GLY A 174 15.75 -19.90 2.29
C GLY A 174 15.05 -18.53 2.32
N TRP A 175 15.36 -17.65 1.36
CA TRP A 175 14.88 -16.27 1.30
C TRP A 175 13.39 -16.10 1.03
N ARG A 176 12.68 -17.19 0.72
CA ARG A 176 11.20 -17.16 0.71
C ARG A 176 10.59 -17.01 2.10
N LYS A 177 11.30 -17.45 3.14
CA LYS A 177 10.85 -17.34 4.54
C LYS A 177 11.51 -16.15 5.22
N GLN A 178 12.82 -16.00 5.06
CA GLN A 178 13.59 -14.95 5.70
C GLN A 178 14.61 -14.40 4.71
N GLU A 179 14.37 -13.19 4.24
CA GLU A 179 15.27 -12.47 3.35
C GLU A 179 16.56 -12.10 4.10
N PRO A 180 17.72 -11.94 3.40
CA PRO A 180 19.03 -11.73 4.03
C PRO A 180 19.21 -10.30 4.58
N VAL A 181 18.11 -9.60 4.85
CA VAL A 181 18.05 -8.17 5.16
C VAL A 181 17.21 -7.99 6.41
N ASN A 182 17.51 -6.92 7.16
CA ASN A 182 16.65 -6.51 8.26
C ASN A 182 15.19 -6.37 7.78
N PRO A 183 14.22 -6.92 8.52
CA PRO A 183 12.81 -6.78 8.20
C PRO A 183 12.41 -5.31 8.10
N CYS A 184 11.44 -5.03 7.22
CA CYS A 184 10.81 -3.71 7.22
C CYS A 184 10.08 -3.50 8.55
N PRO A 185 10.17 -2.29 9.14
CA PRO A 185 9.40 -1.95 10.34
C PRO A 185 7.91 -2.22 10.12
N GLN A 186 7.25 -2.73 11.15
CA GLN A 186 5.82 -3.01 11.11
C GLN A 186 5.01 -1.73 10.90
N GLU A 187 3.90 -1.87 10.18
CA GLU A 187 2.94 -0.80 9.95
C GLU A 187 2.16 -0.49 11.22
N GLN A 188 1.93 0.81 11.48
CA GLN A 188 1.19 1.29 12.64
C GLN A 188 -0.02 2.11 12.20
N ALA A 189 -1.19 1.77 12.72
CA ALA A 189 -2.43 2.50 12.43
C ALA A 189 -2.50 3.82 13.23
N LEU A 190 -2.00 4.92 12.66
CA LEU A 190 -1.98 6.22 13.35
C LEU A 190 -3.28 7.04 13.20
N LEU A 191 -4.22 6.61 12.36
CA LEU A 191 -5.43 7.39 12.03
C LEU A 191 -6.23 7.77 13.28
N PHE A 192 -6.45 6.83 14.19
CA PHE A 192 -7.19 7.11 15.42
C PHE A 192 -6.52 8.21 16.24
N GLN A 193 -5.21 8.12 16.45
CA GLN A 193 -4.44 9.14 17.16
C GLN A 193 -4.54 10.49 16.45
N GLN A 194 -4.44 10.53 15.12
CA GLN A 194 -4.61 11.75 14.36
C GLN A 194 -6.00 12.36 14.51
N LEU A 195 -7.06 11.54 14.48
CA LEU A 195 -8.43 12.00 14.67
C LEU A 195 -8.62 12.56 16.08
N VAL A 196 -8.07 11.91 17.11
CA VAL A 196 -8.06 12.41 18.49
C VAL A 196 -7.36 13.76 18.58
N TYR A 197 -6.15 13.91 18.01
CA TYR A 197 -5.44 15.19 18.02
C TYR A 197 -6.16 16.30 17.24
N ARG A 198 -6.80 15.96 16.11
CA ARG A 198 -7.64 16.91 15.36
C ARG A 198 -8.85 17.35 16.18
N ALA A 199 -9.54 16.41 16.85
CA ALA A 199 -10.69 16.73 17.70
C ALA A 199 -10.29 17.62 18.88
N LEU A 200 -9.16 17.33 19.54
CA LEU A 200 -8.62 18.16 20.62
C LEU A 200 -8.34 19.59 20.17
N ASN A 201 -7.84 19.80 18.95
CA ASN A 201 -7.62 21.14 18.41
C ASN A 201 -8.93 21.90 18.19
N VAL A 202 -9.96 21.24 17.67
CA VAL A 202 -11.29 21.85 17.50
C VAL A 202 -11.88 22.25 18.86
N ILE A 203 -11.78 21.38 19.86
CA ILE A 203 -12.28 21.66 21.22
C ILE A 203 -11.51 22.84 21.83
N LYS A 204 -10.17 22.86 21.72
CA LYS A 204 -9.34 23.98 22.21
C LYS A 204 -9.67 25.31 21.53
N LEU A 205 -9.92 25.31 20.21
CA LEU A 205 -10.33 26.51 19.48
C LEU A 205 -11.73 26.97 19.89
N SER A 206 -12.64 26.05 20.17
CA SER A 206 -13.99 26.37 20.65
C SER A 206 -14.04 26.84 22.11
N ALA A 207 -13.03 26.47 22.91
CA ALA A 207 -12.89 26.83 24.32
C ALA A 207 -12.00 28.06 24.56
N ALA A 208 -11.38 28.62 23.51
CA ALA A 208 -10.69 29.90 23.62
C ALA A 208 -11.74 30.99 23.89
N PRO A 209 -11.63 31.75 25.00
CA PRO A 209 -12.55 32.85 25.23
C PRO A 209 -12.40 33.84 24.08
N ALA A 210 -13.54 34.28 23.52
CA ALA A 210 -13.60 35.40 22.59
C ALA A 210 -13.17 36.69 23.32
N SER A 211 -11.87 36.86 23.56
CA SER A 211 -11.34 38.07 24.15
C SER A 211 -11.16 39.15 23.09
N ARG A 212 -12.18 40.03 23.05
CA ARG A 212 -12.15 41.45 22.66
C ARG A 212 -11.61 41.80 21.26
N ALA A 213 -12.53 41.88 20.30
CA ALA A 213 -12.57 43.07 19.46
C ALA A 213 -13.31 44.17 20.24
N GLN A 214 -12.59 45.16 20.78
CA GLN A 214 -13.22 46.42 21.18
C GLN A 214 -13.23 47.35 19.96
N PRO A 215 -14.36 48.01 19.65
CA PRO A 215 -14.40 49.15 18.74
C PRO A 215 -14.19 50.45 19.53
N ALA A 216 -13.14 51.21 19.22
CA ALA A 216 -12.89 52.59 19.63
C ALA A 216 -11.65 53.07 18.81
N ASP A 217 -11.64 54.12 17.99
CA ASP A 217 -12.52 55.28 17.83
C ASP A 217 -12.53 55.74 16.35
N PHE A 218 -13.73 55.87 15.77
CA PHE A 218 -13.99 56.72 14.62
C PHE A 218 -15.18 57.61 15.01
N VAL A 219 -14.90 58.74 15.65
CA VAL A 219 -15.79 59.91 15.64
C VAL A 219 -14.93 61.15 15.43
N THR A 220 -15.23 61.81 14.33
CA THR A 220 -14.78 63.11 13.82
C THR A 220 -14.92 64.27 14.81
N ALA A 221 -13.89 65.12 14.85
CA ALA A 221 -13.97 66.59 14.74
C ALA A 221 -12.56 67.14 14.48
#